data_AF-A0A4R9EPP7-F1
#
_entry.id   AF-A0A4R9EPP7-F1
#
_cell.length_a   1.000
_cell.length_b   1.000
_cell.length_c   1.000
_cell.angle_alpha   90.00
_cell.angle_beta   90.00
_cell.angle_gamma   90.00
#
_symmetry.space_group_name_H-M   'P 1'
#
loop_
_entity.id
_entity.type
_entity.pdbx_description
1 polymer ?
#
loop_
_entity_poly.entity_id
_entity_poly.type
_entity_poly.pdbx_seq_one_letter_code
_entity_poly.pdbx_strand_id
1 'polypeptide(L)'
;MVPEMWTLLLDRMSEDRKSSGNRELARGHYMNIVLLEAPLDIDHFRAAYAELSKRFRGQLPKGGKTTIRVSPEAAEQHRAIKDLCDAEGFSRKGVYIHSALLLGLLRSLKDLGALPKEELPPLL
;
A
#
# COMPACT_ATOMS: atom_id res chain seq x y z
N MET A 1 0.65 9.81 -4.83
CA MET A 1 1.56 8.98 -4.02
C MET A 1 2.82 9.76 -3.66
N VAL A 2 3.28 9.65 -2.41
CA VAL A 2 4.55 10.24 -1.94
C VAL A 2 5.72 9.41 -2.51
N PRO A 3 6.75 10.04 -3.14
CA PRO A 3 7.84 9.32 -3.78
C PRO A 3 8.58 8.33 -2.87
N GLU A 4 8.82 8.70 -1.61
CA GLU A 4 9.50 7.84 -0.64
C GLU A 4 8.77 6.52 -0.38
N MET A 5 7.43 6.51 -0.49
CA MET A 5 6.67 5.26 -0.33
C MET A 5 6.95 4.27 -1.47
N TRP A 6 7.32 4.77 -2.66
CA TRP A 6 7.77 3.90 -3.73
C TRP A 6 9.15 3.30 -3.44
N THR A 7 10.06 4.07 -2.85
CA THR A 7 11.36 3.55 -2.44
C THR A 7 11.20 2.45 -1.42
N LEU A 8 10.43 2.69 -0.35
CA LEU A 8 10.19 1.67 0.69
C LEU A 8 9.54 0.40 0.13
N LEU A 9 8.60 0.55 -0.80
CA LEU A 9 7.99 -0.59 -1.46
C LEU A 9 9.00 -1.36 -2.32
N LEU A 10 9.87 -0.67 -3.06
CA LEU A 10 10.90 -1.31 -3.87
C LEU A 10 11.91 -2.08 -3.01
N ASP A 11 12.29 -1.53 -1.85
CA ASP A 11 13.19 -2.20 -0.91
C ASP A 11 12.54 -3.49 -0.39
N ARG A 12 11.29 -3.40 0.07
CA ARG A 12 10.53 -4.56 0.53
C ARG A 12 10.36 -5.61 -0.57
N MET A 13 10.02 -5.19 -1.78
CA MET A 13 9.92 -6.09 -2.93
C MET A 13 11.24 -6.80 -3.22
N SER A 14 12.39 -6.13 -3.06
CA SER A 14 13.71 -6.75 -3.24
C SER A 14 13.95 -7.84 -2.21
N GLU A 15 13.61 -7.59 -0.95
CA GLU A 15 13.72 -8.56 0.15
C GLU A 15 12.82 -9.76 -0.11
N ASP A 16 11.55 -9.54 -0.41
CA ASP A 16 10.57 -10.60 -0.63
C ASP A 16 10.90 -11.45 -1.87
N ARG A 17 11.41 -10.85 -2.95
CA ARG A 17 11.89 -11.60 -4.13
C ARG A 17 13.07 -12.51 -3.78
N LYS A 18 13.98 -12.04 -2.91
CA LYS A 18 15.14 -12.82 -2.48
C LYS A 18 14.73 -13.97 -1.56
N SER A 19 13.81 -13.74 -0.63
CA SER A 19 13.39 -14.76 0.34
C SER A 19 12.46 -15.81 -0.28
N SER A 20 11.48 -15.38 -1.07
CA SER A 20 10.50 -16.28 -1.71
C SER A 20 11.06 -16.97 -2.96
N GLY A 21 12.04 -16.36 -3.63
CA GLY A 21 12.48 -16.78 -4.96
C GLY A 21 11.55 -16.32 -6.10
N ASN A 22 10.43 -15.66 -5.81
CA ASN A 22 9.47 -15.20 -6.81
C ASN A 22 9.89 -13.85 -7.42
N ARG A 23 10.45 -13.87 -8.63
CA ARG A 23 10.92 -12.66 -9.33
C ARG A 23 9.80 -11.80 -9.91
N GLU A 24 8.59 -12.36 -10.08
CA GLU A 24 7.44 -11.69 -10.69
C GLU A 24 6.72 -10.73 -9.74
N LEU A 25 7.09 -10.70 -8.45
CA LEU A 25 6.52 -9.75 -7.49
C LEU A 25 6.67 -8.32 -8.00
N ALA A 26 5.56 -7.61 -8.21
CA ALA A 26 5.53 -6.26 -8.78
C ALA A 26 4.69 -5.32 -7.90
N ARG A 27 4.82 -4.00 -8.11
CA ARG A 27 4.09 -2.98 -7.34
C ARG A 27 2.58 -3.20 -7.31
N GLY A 28 2.01 -3.68 -8.41
CA GLY A 28 0.58 -3.96 -8.54
C GLY A 28 0.10 -5.02 -7.54
N HIS A 29 0.90 -6.03 -7.24
CA HIS A 29 0.54 -7.07 -6.27
C HIS A 29 0.36 -6.49 -4.87
N TYR A 30 1.29 -5.64 -4.44
CA TYR A 30 1.20 -4.97 -3.13
C TYR A 30 0.05 -3.98 -3.10
N MET A 31 -0.14 -3.20 -4.17
CA MET A 31 -1.26 -2.26 -4.22
C MET A 31 -2.62 -2.94 -4.27
N ASN A 32 -2.73 -4.15 -4.85
CA ASN A 32 -3.95 -4.96 -4.71
C ASN A 32 -4.23 -5.26 -3.25
N ILE A 33 -3.24 -5.75 -2.49
CA ILE A 33 -3.39 -6.03 -1.06
C ILE A 33 -3.79 -4.75 -0.31
N VAL A 34 -3.07 -3.65 -0.51
CA VAL A 34 -3.37 -2.35 0.11
C VAL A 34 -4.81 -1.93 -0.13
N LEU A 35 -5.32 -2.10 -1.35
CA LEU A 35 -6.68 -1.67 -1.70
C LEU A 35 -7.71 -2.63 -1.11
N LEU A 36 -7.55 -3.94 -1.30
CA LEU A 36 -8.50 -4.95 -0.88
C LEU A 36 -8.61 -5.11 0.64
N GLU A 37 -7.51 -4.91 1.37
CA GLU A 37 -7.50 -4.99 2.83
C GLU A 37 -7.88 -3.67 3.52
N ALA A 38 -7.95 -2.56 2.78
CA ALA A 38 -8.33 -1.29 3.37
C ALA A 38 -9.82 -1.28 3.76
N PRO A 39 -10.15 -1.11 5.06
CA PRO A 39 -11.53 -0.96 5.48
C PRO A 39 -12.11 0.33 4.90
N LEU A 40 -13.35 0.29 4.41
CA LEU A 40 -14.07 1.47 3.93
C LEU A 40 -14.61 2.29 5.11
N ASP A 41 -13.68 2.85 5.88
CA ASP A 41 -13.93 3.65 7.07
C ASP A 41 -13.11 4.93 7.03
N ILE A 42 -13.80 6.06 7.14
CA ILE A 42 -13.15 7.38 7.09
C ILE A 42 -12.27 7.63 8.31
N ASP A 43 -12.60 7.09 9.48
CA ASP A 43 -11.80 7.30 10.68
C ASP A 43 -10.50 6.50 10.60
N HIS A 44 -10.54 5.30 10.02
CA HIS A 44 -9.35 4.58 9.62
C HIS A 44 -8.47 5.40 8.66
N PHE A 45 -9.06 6.04 7.64
CA PHE A 45 -8.31 6.87 6.69
C PHE A 45 -7.69 8.11 7.33
N ARG A 46 -8.40 8.76 8.26
CA ARG A 46 -7.89 9.90 9.02
C ARG A 46 -6.71 9.48 9.90
N ALA A 47 -6.81 8.33 10.58
CA ALA A 47 -5.74 7.80 11.42
C ALA A 47 -4.50 7.43 10.58
N ALA A 48 -4.69 6.72 9.46
CA ALA A 48 -3.61 6.37 8.54
C ALA A 48 -2.90 7.63 8.01
N TYR A 49 -3.67 8.64 7.59
CA TYR A 49 -3.12 9.91 7.14
C TYR A 49 -2.35 10.64 8.24
N ALA A 50 -2.85 10.66 9.48
CA ALA A 50 -2.18 11.29 10.61
C ALA A 50 -0.80 10.65 10.87
N GLU A 51 -0.72 9.32 10.78
CA GLU A 51 0.54 8.58 10.92
C GLU A 51 1.52 8.91 9.79
N LEU A 52 1.04 8.94 8.54
CA LEU A 52 1.86 9.38 7.40
C LEU A 52 2.36 10.81 7.63
N SER A 53 1.48 11.73 8.03
CA SER A 53 1.83 13.13 8.30
C SER A 53 2.89 13.23 9.41
N LYS A 54 2.77 12.45 10.49
CA LYS A 54 3.73 12.38 11.59
C LYS A 54 5.12 11.95 11.10
N ARG A 55 5.19 10.93 10.23
CA ARG A 55 6.46 10.49 9.60
C ARG A 55 7.18 11.65 8.91
N PHE A 56 6.41 12.50 8.22
CA PHE A 56 6.93 13.66 7.49
C PHE A 56 6.90 14.96 8.31
N ARG A 57 6.71 14.90 9.64
CA ARG A 57 6.64 16.07 10.54
C ARG A 57 5.66 17.16 10.04
N GLY A 58 4.54 16.73 9.45
CA GLY A 58 3.52 17.62 8.87
C GLY A 58 3.83 18.14 7.47
N GLN A 59 5.05 17.95 6.95
CA GLN A 59 5.49 18.46 5.64
C GLN A 59 5.50 17.34 4.60
N LEU A 60 4.31 16.96 4.13
CA LEU A 60 4.18 15.91 3.12
C LEU A 60 4.77 16.37 1.78
N PRO A 61 5.65 15.58 1.16
CA PRO A 61 6.16 15.87 -0.17
C PRO A 61 5.02 15.91 -1.18
N LYS A 62 5.19 16.70 -2.25
CA LYS A 62 4.20 16.77 -3.33
C LYS A 62 3.94 15.36 -3.87
N GLY A 63 2.69 14.92 -3.78
CA GLY A 63 2.26 13.66 -4.35
C GLY A 63 2.37 13.65 -5.88
N GLY A 64 2.89 12.57 -6.44
CA GLY A 64 2.90 12.32 -7.88
C GLY A 64 1.68 11.50 -8.34
N LYS A 65 1.30 11.67 -9.61
CA LYS A 65 0.44 10.72 -10.32
C LYS A 65 1.26 9.47 -10.66
N THR A 66 0.67 8.29 -10.49
CA THR A 66 1.32 7.03 -10.85
C THR A 66 0.26 6.09 -11.38
N THR A 67 0.53 5.45 -12.51
CA THR A 67 -0.34 4.44 -13.10
C THR A 67 0.16 3.07 -12.70
N ILE A 68 -0.71 2.24 -12.15
CA ILE A 68 -0.38 0.89 -11.68
C ILE A 68 -1.48 -0.04 -12.15
N ARG A 69 -1.10 -1.23 -12.62
CA ARG A 69 -2.06 -2.28 -12.94
C ARG A 69 -2.47 -2.97 -11.64
N VAL A 70 -3.77 -3.02 -11.40
CA VAL A 70 -4.42 -3.65 -10.25
C VAL A 70 -5.54 -4.56 -10.76
N SER A 71 -6.05 -5.46 -9.92
CA SER A 71 -7.18 -6.32 -10.31
C SER A 71 -8.47 -5.49 -10.45
N PRO A 72 -9.50 -6.02 -11.14
CA PRO A 72 -10.81 -5.37 -11.24
C PRO A 72 -11.42 -5.04 -9.88
N GLU A 73 -11.32 -5.96 -8.91
CA GLU A 73 -11.85 -5.81 -7.56
C GLU A 73 -11.10 -4.71 -6.81
N ALA A 74 -9.78 -4.67 -6.92
CA ALA A 74 -8.98 -3.60 -6.33
C ALA A 74 -9.29 -2.23 -6.97
N ALA A 75 -9.60 -2.20 -8.27
CA ALA A 75 -10.05 -0.98 -8.95
C ALA A 75 -11.43 -0.50 -8.47
N GLU A 76 -12.35 -1.42 -8.19
CA GLU A 76 -13.65 -1.12 -7.56
C GLU A 76 -13.46 -0.56 -6.16
N GLN A 77 -12.64 -1.22 -5.35
CA GLN A 77 -12.33 -0.79 -4.00
C GLN A 77 -11.66 0.59 -3.98
N HIS A 78 -10.75 0.86 -4.92
CA HIS A 78 -10.17 2.19 -5.10
C HIS A 78 -11.23 3.28 -5.38
N ARG A 79 -12.24 2.98 -6.20
CA ARG A 79 -13.35 3.91 -6.44
C ARG A 79 -14.16 4.15 -5.17
N ALA A 80 -14.50 3.09 -4.43
CA ALA A 80 -15.22 3.20 -3.17
C ALA A 80 -14.47 4.04 -2.12
N ILE A 81 -13.15 3.84 -1.98
CA ILE A 81 -12.28 4.65 -1.11
C ILE A 81 -12.35 6.13 -1.51
N LYS A 82 -12.23 6.41 -2.82
CA LYS A 82 -12.28 7.78 -3.34
C LYS A 82 -13.63 8.42 -3.05
N ASP A 83 -14.72 7.72 -3.33
CA ASP A 83 -16.08 8.24 -3.16
C ASP A 83 -16.38 8.53 -1.68
N LEU A 84 -15.94 7.64 -0.77
CA LEU A 84 -16.01 7.89 0.68
C LEU A 84 -15.19 9.13 1.09
N CYS A 85 -13.96 9.25 0.60
CA CYS A 85 -13.14 10.43 0.88
C CYS A 85 -13.77 11.73 0.36
N ASP A 86 -14.44 11.69 -0.78
CA ASP A 86 -15.10 12.86 -1.36
C ASP A 86 -16.36 13.23 -0.57
N ALA A 87 -17.18 12.24 -0.21
CA ALA A 87 -18.39 12.43 0.59
C ALA A 87 -18.08 13.06 1.96
N GLU A 88 -16.96 12.66 2.58
CA GLU A 88 -16.53 13.10 3.90
C GLU A 88 -15.64 14.36 3.88
N GLY A 89 -15.51 15.03 2.73
CA GLY A 89 -14.69 16.24 2.59
C GLY A 89 -13.18 16.02 2.75
N PHE A 90 -12.73 14.77 2.65
CA PHE A 90 -11.33 14.34 2.76
C PHE A 90 -10.60 14.28 1.40
N SER A 91 -11.26 14.67 0.30
CA SER A 91 -10.79 14.65 -1.09
C SER A 91 -9.38 15.22 -1.30
N ARG A 92 -9.07 16.39 -0.71
CA ARG A 92 -7.75 17.04 -0.82
C ARG A 92 -6.62 16.18 -0.23
N LYS A 93 -6.92 15.42 0.82
CA LYS A 93 -5.99 14.50 1.48
C LYS A 93 -6.01 13.11 0.85
N GLY A 94 -7.04 12.77 0.08
CA GLY A 94 -7.18 11.51 -0.66
C GLY A 94 -5.99 11.20 -1.57
N VAL A 95 -5.25 12.19 -2.07
CA VAL A 95 -4.01 11.94 -2.84
C VAL A 95 -2.91 11.22 -2.04
N TYR A 96 -2.97 11.33 -0.71
CA TYR A 96 -2.04 10.70 0.22
C TYR A 96 -2.58 9.42 0.85
N ILE A 97 -3.86 9.08 0.64
CA ILE A 97 -4.46 7.94 1.34
C ILE A 97 -3.78 6.62 0.96
N HIS A 98 -3.52 6.41 -0.32
CA HIS A 98 -2.79 5.21 -0.77
C HIS A 98 -1.37 5.15 -0.21
N SER A 99 -0.71 6.31 0.00
CA SER A 99 0.61 6.36 0.64
C SER A 99 0.53 6.01 2.12
N ALA A 100 -0.53 6.43 2.81
CA ALA A 100 -0.77 6.11 4.20
C ALA A 100 -1.12 4.63 4.40
N LEU A 101 -2.01 4.08 3.57
CA LEU A 101 -2.39 2.67 3.61
C LEU A 101 -1.20 1.77 3.26
N LEU A 102 -0.41 2.13 2.23
CA LEU A 102 0.82 1.42 1.90
C LEU A 102 1.84 1.45 3.05
N LEU A 103 1.99 2.58 3.74
CA LEU A 103 2.83 2.64 4.94
C LEU A 103 2.35 1.66 6.02
N GLY A 104 1.03 1.55 6.23
CA GLY A 104 0.42 0.57 7.12
C GLY A 104 0.79 -0.87 6.75
N LEU A 105 0.62 -1.24 5.48
CA LEU A 105 1.01 -2.56 4.98
C LEU A 105 2.51 -2.83 5.15
N LEU A 106 3.38 -1.87 4.79
CA LEU A 106 4.83 -2.06 4.94
C LEU A 106 5.24 -2.26 6.40
N ARG A 107 4.54 -1.63 7.35
CA ARG A 107 4.77 -1.86 8.78
C ARG A 107 4.32 -3.25 9.21
N SER A 108 3.11 -3.68 8.84
CA SER A 108 2.64 -5.03 9.20
C SER A 108 3.56 -6.11 8.61
N LEU A 109 4.00 -5.94 7.36
CA LEU A 109 4.95 -6.84 6.72
C LEU A 109 6.31 -6.85 7.41
N LYS A 110 6.78 -5.69 7.92
CA LYS A 110 8.03 -5.63 8.69
C LYS A 110 7.92 -6.45 9.98
N ASP A 111 6.77 -6.41 10.65
CA ASP A 111 6.53 -7.14 11.90
C ASP A 111 6.40 -8.66 11.65
N LEU A 112 5.89 -9.07 10.48
CA LEU A 112 5.77 -10.47 10.06
C LEU A 112 7.07 -11.08 9.51
N GLY A 113 8.07 -10.26 9.17
CA GLY A 113 9.32 -10.71 8.56
C GLY A 113 9.22 -10.94 7.05
N ALA A 114 10.24 -11.58 6.47
CA ALA A 114 10.33 -11.81 5.02
C ALA A 114 9.35 -12.88 4.55
N LEU A 115 8.88 -12.78 3.30
CA LEU A 115 8.01 -13.82 2.70
C LEU A 115 8.72 -15.19 2.75
N PRO A 116 8.08 -16.23 3.33
CA PRO A 116 8.67 -17.55 3.41
C PRO A 116 8.89 -18.13 2.01
N LYS A 117 9.94 -18.92 1.87
CA LYS A 117 10.17 -19.70 0.65
C LYS A 117 9.09 -20.77 0.58
N GLU A 118 8.45 -20.90 -0.58
CA GLU A 118 7.50 -21.99 -0.81
C GLU A 118 8.27 -23.31 -0.75
N GLU A 119 8.02 -24.10 0.30
CA GLU A 119 8.51 -25.47 0.38
C GLU A 119 7.71 -26.29 -0.63
N LEU A 120 8.31 -26.52 -1.81
CA LEU A 120 7.74 -27.47 -2.75
C LEU A 120 7.61 -28.82 -2.05
N PRO A 121 6.43 -29.48 -2.08
CA PRO A 121 6.29 -30.81 -1.52
C PRO A 121 7.32 -31.73 -2.17
N PRO A 122 7.95 -32.65 -1.40
CA PRO A 122 8.90 -33.58 -1.96
C PRO A 122 8.22 -34.35 -3.10
N LEU A 123 8.86 -34.35 -4.26
CA LEU A 123 8.43 -35.16 -5.40
C LEU A 123 8.54 -36.63 -4.94
N LEU A 124 7.40 -37.25 -4.61
CA LEU A 124 7.26 -38.68 -4.41
C LEU A 124 7.30 -39.41 -5.77
#